data_AF-A0A5B7E1J1-F1
#
_entry.id   AF-A0A5B7E1J1-F1
#
_cell.length_a   1.000
_cell.length_b   1.000
_cell.length_c   1.000
_cell.angle_alpha   90.00
_cell.angle_beta   90.00
_cell.angle_gamma   90.00
#
_symmetry.space_group_name_H-M   'P 1'
#
loop_
_entity.id
_entity.type
_entity.pdbx_description
1 polymer ?
#
loop_
_entity_poly.entity_id
_entity_poly.type
_entity_poly.pdbx_seq_one_letter_code
_entity_poly.pdbx_strand_id
1 'polypeptide(L)'
;MEAYIPHSFSQPKPFKPWFNTACSRAIHDGELAHKRNLSLPSSKSHALYISSRNHAKSVLQLAKHFFINRKCQKLSNSNSLVTSGIRPKTSSITLLLHLSLLYFILMAPLPSLLSLKLNSSLKPMLTTPPWMILGLFLLLLLPQRTRRRIRRIRWIMW
;
A
#
# COMPACT_ATOMS: atom_id res chain seq x y z
N MET A 1 31.04 -51.76 -15.11
CA MET A 1 29.78 -51.69 -14.34
C MET A 1 29.59 -50.23 -13.99
N GLU A 2 28.73 -49.52 -14.70
CA GLU A 2 28.52 -48.09 -14.45
C GLU A 2 27.75 -47.92 -13.13
N ALA A 3 28.30 -47.11 -12.22
CA ALA A 3 27.67 -46.84 -10.94
C ALA A 3 26.40 -46.00 -11.19
N TYR A 4 25.25 -46.61 -10.96
CA TYR A 4 23.96 -45.92 -10.93
C TYR A 4 24.03 -44.88 -9.81
N ILE A 5 24.16 -43.60 -10.17
CA ILE A 5 24.04 -42.49 -9.22
C ILE A 5 22.54 -42.30 -9.02
N PRO A 6 21.97 -42.67 -7.85
CA PRO A 6 20.56 -42.41 -7.58
C PRO A 6 20.35 -40.89 -7.68
N HIS A 7 19.47 -40.50 -8.58
CA HIS A 7 19.13 -39.10 -8.79
C HIS A 7 18.41 -38.62 -7.52
N SER A 8 19.16 -38.02 -6.59
CA SER A 8 18.61 -37.44 -5.38
C SER A 8 17.65 -36.34 -5.77
N PHE A 9 16.36 -36.64 -5.74
CA PHE A 9 15.30 -35.64 -5.83
C PHE A 9 15.47 -34.71 -4.65
N SER A 10 16.01 -33.51 -4.90
CA SER A 10 16.03 -32.44 -3.92
C SER A 10 14.60 -32.26 -3.42
N GLN A 11 14.38 -32.40 -2.10
CA GLN A 11 13.07 -32.11 -1.53
C GLN A 11 12.63 -30.72 -2.01
N PRO A 12 11.38 -30.55 -2.47
CA PRO A 12 10.92 -29.25 -2.92
C PRO A 12 11.14 -28.28 -1.77
N LYS A 13 11.96 -27.24 -2.02
CA LYS A 13 12.24 -26.18 -1.05
C LYS A 13 10.93 -25.83 -0.35
N PRO A 14 10.88 -25.78 1.00
CA PRO A 14 9.65 -25.50 1.71
C PRO A 14 9.03 -24.25 1.09
N PHE A 15 7.83 -24.43 0.52
CA PHE A 15 7.14 -23.33 -0.15
C PHE A 15 7.06 -22.18 0.84
N LYS A 16 7.27 -20.97 0.32
CA LYS A 16 7.22 -19.74 1.13
C LYS A 16 5.94 -19.79 1.98
N PRO A 17 5.96 -19.42 3.26
CA PRO A 17 4.82 -19.64 4.17
C PRO A 17 3.55 -18.85 3.80
N TRP A 18 3.65 -17.90 2.87
CA TRP A 18 2.51 -17.18 2.29
C TRP A 18 1.92 -17.85 1.05
N PHE A 19 2.59 -18.87 0.50
CA PHE A 19 2.21 -19.57 -0.73
C PHE A 19 1.18 -20.65 -0.41
N ASN A 20 -0.03 -20.51 -0.94
CA ASN A 20 -1.15 -21.41 -0.67
C ASN A 20 -1.63 -22.12 -1.94
N THR A 21 -2.63 -23.00 -1.80
CA THR A 21 -3.22 -23.75 -2.91
C THR A 21 -3.77 -22.85 -4.01
N ALA A 22 -4.31 -21.67 -3.68
CA ALA A 22 -4.80 -20.72 -4.68
C ALA A 22 -3.66 -20.15 -5.53
N CYS A 23 -2.49 -19.84 -4.94
CA CYS A 23 -1.31 -19.44 -5.69
C CYS A 23 -0.83 -20.55 -6.64
N SER A 24 -0.78 -21.80 -6.16
CA SER A 24 -0.38 -22.95 -6.99
C SER A 24 -1.31 -23.14 -8.18
N ARG A 25 -2.64 -23.10 -7.97
CA ARG A 25 -3.63 -23.18 -9.05
C ARG A 25 -3.48 -22.06 -10.07
N ALA A 26 -3.38 -20.81 -9.62
CA ALA A 26 -3.27 -19.68 -10.53
C ALA A 26 -1.99 -19.71 -11.38
N ILE A 27 -0.86 -20.17 -10.82
CA ILE A 27 0.38 -20.38 -11.60
C ILE A 27 0.18 -21.49 -12.63
N HIS A 28 -0.36 -22.63 -12.21
CA HIS A 28 -0.62 -23.76 -13.09
C HIS A 28 -1.56 -23.38 -14.25
N ASP A 29 -2.63 -22.65 -13.97
CA ASP A 29 -3.56 -22.16 -15.00
C ASP A 29 -2.86 -21.20 -15.98
N GLY A 30 -1.97 -20.34 -15.46
CA GLY A 30 -1.10 -19.49 -16.28
C GLY A 30 -0.16 -20.29 -17.19
N GLU A 31 0.44 -21.36 -16.69
CA GLU A 31 1.31 -22.27 -17.47
C GLU A 31 0.52 -23.03 -18.54
N LEU A 32 -0.67 -23.54 -18.21
CA LEU A 32 -1.56 -24.18 -19.18
C LEU A 32 -1.97 -23.21 -20.30
N ALA A 33 -2.33 -21.98 -19.94
CA ALA A 33 -2.68 -20.95 -20.92
C ALA A 33 -1.46 -20.58 -21.80
N HIS A 34 -0.27 -20.53 -21.22
CA HIS A 34 0.97 -20.29 -21.96
C HIS A 34 1.27 -21.41 -22.96
N LYS A 35 1.20 -22.68 -22.53
CA LYS A 35 1.39 -23.84 -23.41
C LYS A 35 0.38 -23.83 -24.57
N ARG A 36 -0.90 -23.58 -24.28
CA ARG A 36 -1.94 -23.45 -25.34
C ARG A 36 -1.62 -22.34 -26.33
N ASN A 37 -1.14 -21.19 -25.87
CA ASN A 37 -0.75 -20.09 -26.75
C ASN A 37 0.46 -20.44 -27.64
N LEU A 38 1.40 -21.25 -27.16
CA LEU A 38 2.53 -21.73 -27.96
C LEU A 38 2.10 -22.78 -28.98
N SER A 39 1.20 -23.70 -28.60
CA SER A 39 0.71 -24.74 -29.51
C SER A 39 -0.19 -24.21 -30.61
N LEU A 40 -1.00 -23.18 -30.32
CA LEU A 40 -1.93 -22.59 -31.28
C LEU A 40 -1.96 -21.06 -31.13
N PRO A 41 -1.02 -20.34 -31.74
CA PRO A 41 -0.96 -18.88 -31.65
C PRO A 41 -2.17 -18.26 -32.36
N SER A 42 -3.11 -17.76 -31.57
CA SER A 42 -4.30 -17.05 -32.01
C SER A 42 -4.52 -15.82 -31.13
N SER A 43 -5.28 -14.82 -31.59
CA SER A 43 -5.59 -13.65 -30.75
C SER A 43 -6.32 -14.06 -29.46
N LYS A 44 -7.20 -15.08 -29.56
CA LYS A 44 -7.96 -15.64 -28.43
C LYS A 44 -7.06 -16.35 -27.42
N SER A 45 -6.15 -17.21 -27.87
CA SER A 45 -5.20 -17.90 -26.96
C SER A 45 -4.27 -16.90 -26.29
N HIS A 46 -3.84 -15.88 -27.01
CA HIS A 46 -2.96 -14.84 -26.49
C HIS A 46 -3.65 -14.00 -25.42
N ALA A 47 -4.91 -13.60 -25.65
CA ALA A 47 -5.72 -12.90 -24.66
C ALA A 47 -5.94 -13.73 -23.39
N LEU A 48 -6.22 -15.04 -23.53
CA LEU A 48 -6.36 -15.97 -22.40
C LEU A 48 -5.06 -16.11 -21.61
N TYR A 49 -3.91 -16.20 -22.28
CA TYR A 49 -2.60 -16.22 -21.64
C TYR A 49 -2.33 -14.94 -20.84
N ILE A 50 -2.54 -13.76 -21.44
CA ILE A 50 -2.37 -12.47 -20.74
C ILE A 50 -3.29 -12.39 -19.52
N SER A 51 -4.56 -12.75 -19.67
CA SER A 51 -5.53 -12.74 -18.57
C SER A 51 -5.09 -13.66 -17.42
N SER A 52 -4.73 -14.91 -17.74
CA SER A 52 -4.29 -15.89 -16.73
C SER A 52 -3.00 -15.45 -16.03
N ARG A 53 -2.04 -14.87 -16.77
CA ARG A 53 -0.80 -14.32 -16.21
C ARG A 53 -1.07 -13.16 -15.25
N ASN A 54 -1.95 -12.23 -15.62
CA ASN A 54 -2.32 -11.10 -14.77
C ASN A 54 -3.08 -11.55 -13.52
N HIS A 55 -3.98 -12.52 -13.68
CA HIS A 55 -4.70 -13.14 -12.57
C HIS A 55 -3.72 -13.78 -11.58
N ALA A 56 -2.77 -14.61 -12.05
CA ALA A 56 -1.75 -15.21 -11.22
C ALA A 56 -0.93 -14.16 -10.45
N LYS A 57 -0.51 -13.08 -11.12
CA LYS A 57 0.21 -11.97 -10.48
C LYS A 57 -0.60 -11.33 -9.35
N SER A 58 -1.88 -11.07 -9.58
CA SER A 58 -2.80 -10.51 -8.59
C SER A 58 -2.98 -11.44 -7.38
N VAL A 59 -3.24 -12.73 -7.62
CA VAL A 59 -3.40 -13.74 -6.55
C VAL A 59 -2.14 -13.85 -5.69
N LEU A 60 -0.95 -13.86 -6.31
CA LEU A 60 0.31 -13.90 -5.58
C LEU A 60 0.52 -12.64 -4.72
N GLN A 61 0.20 -11.46 -5.25
CA GLN A 61 0.31 -10.21 -4.51
C GLN A 61 -0.66 -10.18 -3.33
N LEU A 62 -1.90 -10.62 -3.55
CA LEU A 62 -2.94 -10.69 -2.54
C LEU A 62 -2.54 -11.65 -1.41
N ALA A 63 -2.05 -12.84 -1.74
CA ALA A 63 -1.59 -13.83 -0.75
C ALA A 63 -0.44 -13.28 0.12
N LYS A 64 0.53 -12.58 -0.48
CA LYS A 64 1.60 -11.89 0.26
C LYS A 64 1.03 -10.85 1.21
N HIS A 65 0.11 -10.02 0.73
CA HIS A 65 -0.49 -8.96 1.53
C HIS A 65 -1.28 -9.52 2.72
N PHE A 66 -2.11 -10.56 2.48
CA PHE A 66 -2.83 -11.24 3.55
C PHE A 66 -1.89 -11.85 4.59
N PHE A 67 -0.79 -12.46 4.16
CA PHE A 67 0.19 -13.03 5.07
C PHE A 67 0.83 -11.96 5.96
N ILE A 68 1.25 -10.84 5.37
CA ILE A 68 1.81 -9.69 6.11
C ILE A 68 0.78 -9.16 7.10
N ASN A 69 -0.45 -8.90 6.64
CA ASN A 69 -1.52 -8.38 7.49
C ASN A 69 -1.81 -9.32 8.68
N ARG A 70 -1.88 -10.63 8.44
CA ARG A 70 -2.07 -11.64 9.50
C ARG A 70 -0.93 -11.63 10.51
N LYS A 71 0.32 -11.46 10.06
CA LYS A 71 1.48 -11.33 10.95
C LYS A 71 1.41 -10.04 11.77
N CYS A 72 1.06 -8.91 11.16
CA CYS A 72 0.87 -7.64 11.85
C CYS A 72 -0.23 -7.73 12.92
N GLN A 73 -1.37 -8.35 12.59
CA GLN A 73 -2.45 -8.58 13.56
C GLN A 73 -2.00 -9.44 14.73
N LYS A 74 -1.25 -10.53 14.47
CA LYS A 74 -0.72 -11.39 15.55
C LYS A 74 0.21 -10.61 16.49
N LEU A 75 1.06 -9.74 15.95
CA LEU A 75 1.95 -8.88 16.74
C LEU A 75 1.18 -7.80 17.52
N SER A 76 0.16 -7.20 16.90
CA SER A 76 -0.68 -6.21 17.57
C SER A 76 -1.44 -6.83 18.76
N ASN A 77 -1.95 -8.05 18.60
CA ASN A 77 -2.69 -8.75 19.64
C ASN A 77 -1.78 -9.28 20.75
N SER A 78 -0.52 -9.62 20.45
CA SER A 78 0.44 -9.99 21.50
C SER A 78 0.86 -8.78 22.35
N ASN A 79 0.91 -7.59 21.75
CA ASN A 79 1.29 -6.37 22.47
C ASN A 79 0.15 -5.82 23.34
N SER A 80 -1.12 -6.04 22.95
CA SER A 80 -2.27 -5.63 23.77
C SER A 80 -2.38 -6.41 25.07
N LEU A 81 -1.95 -7.68 25.09
CA LEU A 81 -1.93 -8.51 26.30
C LEU A 81 -0.91 -8.01 27.35
N VAL A 82 0.18 -7.38 26.90
CA VAL A 82 1.17 -6.74 27.79
C VAL A 82 0.73 -5.33 28.20
N THR A 83 -0.18 -4.70 27.45
CA THR A 83 -0.66 -3.33 27.71
C THR A 83 -2.06 -3.25 28.32
N SER A 84 -2.78 -4.37 28.51
CA SER A 84 -4.06 -4.37 29.22
C SER A 84 -3.95 -4.03 30.72
N GLY A 85 -2.74 -3.79 31.24
CA GLY A 85 -2.49 -3.16 32.54
C GLY A 85 -1.77 -1.81 32.48
N ILE A 86 -1.25 -1.39 31.31
CA ILE A 86 -0.48 -0.14 31.17
C ILE A 86 -1.08 0.64 30.02
N ARG A 87 -2.06 1.49 30.35
CA ARG A 87 -2.57 2.56 29.48
C ARG A 87 -1.36 3.32 28.93
N PRO A 88 -1.05 3.25 27.62
CA PRO A 88 0.04 4.04 27.10
C PRO A 88 -0.41 5.49 27.22
N LYS A 89 0.14 6.20 28.21
CA LYS A 89 0.26 7.65 28.13
C LYS A 89 1.19 7.89 26.94
N THR A 90 0.66 7.82 25.72
CA THR A 90 1.32 8.38 24.55
C THR A 90 1.47 9.85 24.90
N SER A 91 2.65 10.20 25.39
CA SER A 91 2.96 11.56 25.78
C SER A 91 2.59 12.45 24.60
N SER A 92 2.00 13.61 24.85
CA SER A 92 1.64 14.58 23.82
C SER A 92 2.81 14.87 22.87
N ILE A 93 4.04 14.67 23.35
CA ILE A 93 5.31 14.75 22.62
C ILE A 93 5.39 13.75 21.46
N THR A 94 4.98 12.49 21.65
CA THR A 94 5.04 11.47 20.58
C THR A 94 4.07 11.81 19.45
N LEU A 95 2.86 12.31 19.78
CA LEU A 95 1.91 12.79 18.78
C LEU A 95 2.44 14.04 18.05
N LEU A 96 3.07 14.98 18.77
CA LEU A 96 3.70 16.16 18.18
C LEU A 96 4.85 15.80 17.24
N LEU A 97 5.68 14.81 17.60
CA LEU A 97 6.76 14.32 16.74
C LEU A 97 6.22 13.67 15.47
N HIS A 98 5.17 12.85 15.57
CA HIS A 98 4.53 12.26 14.39
C HIS A 98 3.90 13.31 13.47
N LEU A 99 3.23 14.33 14.04
CA LEU A 99 2.66 15.44 13.28
C LEU A 99 3.74 16.32 12.64
N SER A 100 4.84 16.58 13.35
CA SER A 100 5.99 17.32 12.84
C SER A 100 6.68 16.59 11.68
N LEU A 101 6.87 15.27 11.80
CA LEU A 101 7.44 14.44 10.74
C LEU A 101 6.52 14.39 9.50
N LEU A 102 5.21 14.25 9.71
CA LEU A 102 4.22 14.28 8.63
C LEU A 102 4.25 15.63 7.90
N TYR A 103 4.36 16.74 8.64
CA TYR A 103 4.50 18.08 8.09
C TYR A 103 5.79 18.24 7.28
N PHE A 104 6.91 17.73 7.78
CA PHE A 104 8.19 17.78 7.06
C PHE A 104 8.14 17.02 5.72
N ILE A 105 7.47 15.85 5.70
CA ILE A 105 7.28 15.07 4.47
C ILE A 105 6.36 15.80 3.48
N LEU A 106 5.30 16.47 3.96
CA LEU A 106 4.39 17.24 3.12
C LEU A 106 5.03 18.51 2.53
N MET A 107 5.96 19.11 3.27
CA MET A 107 6.65 20.34 2.86
C MET A 107 7.95 20.06 2.07
N ALA A 108 8.36 18.79 1.97
CA ALA A 108 9.50 18.42 1.15
C ALA A 108 9.16 18.66 -0.34
N PRO A 109 9.90 19.50 -1.07
CA PRO A 109 9.66 19.75 -2.47
C PRO A 109 9.78 18.43 -3.24
N LEU A 110 8.72 18.08 -3.96
CA LEU A 110 8.65 16.85 -4.75
C LEU A 110 9.88 16.81 -5.69
N PRO A 111 10.71 15.74 -5.67
CA PRO A 111 11.89 15.68 -6.49
C PRO A 111 11.52 15.90 -7.96
N SER A 112 12.15 16.91 -8.55
CA SER A 112 11.88 17.51 -9.86
C SER A 112 11.91 16.54 -11.05
N LEU A 113 12.34 15.29 -10.83
CA LEU A 113 12.31 14.20 -11.80
C LEU A 113 10.89 13.77 -12.22
N LEU A 114 9.86 14.02 -11.40
CA LEU A 114 8.45 13.73 -11.74
C LEU A 114 7.73 14.89 -12.47
N SER A 115 8.33 16.08 -12.53
CA SER A 115 7.71 17.28 -13.11
C SER A 115 7.68 17.31 -14.64
N LEU A 116 8.39 16.42 -15.33
CA LEU A 116 8.47 16.40 -16.79
C LEU A 116 7.30 15.69 -17.49
N LYS A 117 6.34 15.11 -16.74
CA LYS A 117 5.23 14.33 -17.33
C LYS A 117 3.87 14.56 -16.68
N LEU A 118 3.64 15.74 -16.09
CA LEU A 118 2.32 16.17 -15.66
C LEU A 118 1.78 17.20 -16.66
N ASN A 119 0.71 16.80 -17.34
CA ASN A 119 0.00 17.57 -18.35
C ASN A 119 -0.37 18.97 -17.85
N SER A 120 -0.32 19.95 -18.76
CA SER A 120 -0.45 21.40 -18.54
C SER A 120 -1.71 21.87 -17.80
N SER A 121 -2.70 20.99 -17.58
CA SER A 121 -4.01 21.34 -17.00
C SER A 121 -4.00 21.50 -15.47
N LEU A 122 -3.02 20.96 -14.74
CA LEU A 122 -2.97 21.02 -13.26
C LEU A 122 -2.06 22.13 -12.69
N LYS A 123 -1.45 22.96 -13.54
CA LYS A 123 -0.59 24.07 -13.12
C LYS A 123 -1.23 25.09 -12.16
N PRO A 124 -2.53 25.45 -12.25
CA PRO A 124 -3.09 26.47 -11.35
C PRO A 124 -3.32 25.99 -9.90
N MET A 125 -3.24 24.68 -9.60
CA MET A 125 -3.35 24.19 -8.21
C MET A 125 -2.04 24.26 -7.41
N LEU A 126 -0.89 24.42 -8.08
CA LEU A 126 0.43 24.47 -7.42
C LEU A 126 0.86 25.87 -6.99
N THR A 127 0.07 26.90 -7.30
CA THR A 127 0.35 28.29 -6.92
C THR A 127 -0.40 28.72 -5.66
N THR A 128 -1.18 27.83 -5.03
CA THR A 128 -1.83 28.18 -3.76
C THR A 128 -0.77 28.30 -2.68
N PRO A 129 -0.62 29.49 -2.05
CA PRO A 129 0.43 29.67 -1.06
C PRO A 129 0.22 28.72 0.12
N PRO A 130 1.28 28.06 0.63
CA PRO A 130 1.17 27.07 1.71
C PRO A 130 0.47 27.61 2.97
N TRP A 131 0.56 28.92 3.22
CA TRP A 131 -0.10 29.59 4.35
C TRP A 131 -1.63 29.59 4.26
N MET A 132 -2.22 29.53 3.06
CA MET A 132 -3.67 29.41 2.89
C MET A 132 -4.18 28.03 3.30
N ILE A 133 -3.42 26.98 2.99
CA ILE A 133 -3.73 25.60 3.38
C ILE A 133 -3.59 25.47 4.91
N LEU A 134 -2.53 26.05 5.47
CA LEU A 134 -2.30 26.07 6.92
C LEU A 134 -3.46 26.75 7.68
N GLY A 135 -3.98 27.86 7.15
CA GLY A 135 -5.14 28.55 7.73
C GLY A 135 -6.40 27.68 7.75
N LEU A 136 -6.64 26.87 6.72
CA LEU A 136 -7.78 25.96 6.66
C LEU A 136 -7.68 24.83 7.71
N PHE A 137 -6.49 24.24 7.85
CA PHE A 137 -6.21 23.20 8.84
C PHE A 137 -6.26 23.72 10.28
N LEU A 138 -5.76 24.94 10.52
CA LEU A 138 -5.83 25.58 11.84
C LEU A 138 -7.29 25.83 12.24
N LEU A 139 -8.13 26.26 11.30
CA LEU A 139 -9.58 26.41 11.51
C LEU A 139 -10.26 25.06 11.79
N LEU A 140 -9.74 23.98 11.21
CA LEU A 140 -10.22 22.61 11.41
C LEU A 140 -9.84 22.05 12.80
N LEU A 141 -8.70 22.46 13.36
CA LEU A 141 -8.22 22.00 14.66
C LEU A 141 -8.79 22.80 15.85
N LEU A 142 -9.40 23.96 15.62
CA LEU A 142 -10.05 24.75 16.67
C LEU A 142 -11.30 24.02 17.24
N PRO A 143 -11.44 23.93 18.58
CA PRO A 143 -12.60 23.31 19.23
C PRO A 143 -13.93 23.86 18.71
N GLN A 144 -14.95 23.03 18.58
CA GLN A 144 -16.24 23.41 17.97
C GLN A 144 -16.89 24.65 18.62
N ARG A 145 -16.56 24.93 19.90
CA ARG A 145 -17.04 26.07 20.68
C ARG A 145 -16.44 27.42 20.22
N THR A 146 -15.22 27.46 19.67
CA THR A 146 -14.57 28.68 19.17
C THR A 146 -14.89 28.97 17.71
N ARG A 147 -15.19 27.95 16.88
CA ARG A 147 -15.64 28.15 15.48
C ARG A 147 -16.90 29.02 15.34
N ARG A 148 -17.82 28.96 16.31
CA ARG A 148 -19.06 29.76 16.29
C ARG A 148 -18.83 31.26 16.55
N ARG A 149 -17.76 31.64 17.26
CA ARG A 149 -17.41 33.06 17.49
C ARG A 149 -16.72 33.68 16.27
N ILE A 150 -15.81 32.97 15.62
CA ILE A 150 -15.05 33.48 14.47
C ILE A 150 -15.96 33.70 13.25
N ARG A 151 -16.95 32.83 13.02
CA ARG A 151 -17.94 33.05 11.95
C ARG A 151 -18.80 34.31 12.16
N ARG A 152 -18.93 34.81 13.39
CA ARG A 152 -19.73 36.00 13.71
C ARG A 152 -18.98 37.31 13.41
N ILE A 153 -17.65 37.29 13.45
CA ILE A 153 -16.80 38.46 13.14
C ILE A 153 -16.70 38.70 11.63
N ARG A 154 -16.75 37.62 10.83
CA ARG A 154 -16.64 37.72 9.36
C ARG A 154 -17.85 38.37 8.67
N TRP A 155 -18.96 38.60 9.38
CA TRP A 155 -20.14 39.31 8.87
C TRP A 155 -20.13 40.83 9.14
N ILE A 156 -19.11 41.37 9.81
CA ILE A 156 -19.02 42.81 10.17
C ILE A 156 -18.07 43.58 9.24
N MET A 157 -17.32 42.91 8.36
CA MET A 157 -16.31 43.53 7.50
C MET A 157 -16.58 43.38 6.00
N TRP A 158 -17.81 43.07 5.60
CA TRP A 158 -18.29 43.14 4.21
C TRP A 158 -19.58 43.95 4.16
#